data_AF-A0A948IUM8-F1
#
_entry.id   AF-A0A948IUM8-F1
#
_cell.length_a   1.000
_cell.length_b   1.000
_cell.length_c   1.000
_cell.angle_alpha   90.00
_cell.angle_beta   90.00
_cell.angle_gamma   90.00
#
_symmetry.space_group_name_H-M   'P 1'
#
loop_
_entity.id
_entity.type
_entity.pdbx_description
1 polymer ?
#
loop_
_entity_poly.entity_id
_entity_poly.type
_entity_poly.pdbx_seq_one_letter_code
_entity_poly.pdbx_strand_id
1 'polypeptide(L)'
;MTSMKRGFTLIELLVVIAIIGILSSVVLASLNTARSKGNDAAIKANTDSVASQAALFYSENTNSYGVANTGSGASCSAASTLFANTTVTNAIASIDAANGAGTVICTSTSDTYMVASQLISDNTKYWCLDSTGQKKELSAAPANTDTACP
;
A
#
# COMPACT_ATOMS: atom_id res chain seq x y z
N MET A 1 27.37 46.48 -38.20
CA MET A 1 27.21 46.57 -36.73
C MET A 1 27.53 45.22 -36.13
N THR A 2 28.74 45.05 -35.59
CA THR A 2 29.15 43.83 -34.89
C THR A 2 28.51 43.82 -33.51
N SER A 3 27.57 42.90 -33.31
CA SER A 3 26.90 42.67 -32.03
C SER A 3 27.94 42.26 -30.97
N MET A 4 28.10 43.06 -29.92
CA MET A 4 28.88 42.66 -28.74
C MET A 4 28.15 41.51 -28.05
N LYS A 5 28.68 40.28 -28.16
CA LYS A 5 28.21 39.15 -27.39
C LYS A 5 28.45 39.43 -25.90
N ARG A 6 27.37 39.69 -25.14
CA ARG A 6 27.43 39.76 -23.68
C ARG A 6 27.61 38.34 -23.14
N GLY A 7 28.74 38.10 -22.47
CA GLY A 7 28.98 36.86 -21.73
C GLY A 7 28.42 36.95 -20.32
N PHE A 8 27.95 35.83 -19.77
CA PHE A 8 27.62 35.71 -18.35
C PHE A 8 28.89 35.78 -17.50
N THR A 9 28.80 36.42 -16.35
CA THR A 9 29.87 36.42 -15.36
C THR A 9 29.86 35.11 -14.57
N LEU A 10 31.04 34.69 -14.09
CA LEU A 10 31.16 33.50 -13.23
C LEU A 10 30.35 33.64 -11.93
N ILE A 11 30.23 34.86 -11.40
CA ILE A 11 29.45 35.12 -10.18
C ILE A 11 27.94 35.00 -10.42
N GLU A 12 27.44 35.41 -11.59
CA GLU A 12 26.02 35.21 -11.96
C GLU A 12 25.68 33.73 -12.04
N LEU A 13 26.54 32.92 -12.67
CA LEU A 13 26.31 31.48 -12.73
C LEU A 13 26.38 30.81 -11.36
N LEU A 14 27.29 31.26 -10.50
CA LEU A 14 27.44 30.71 -9.14
C LEU A 14 26.21 30.99 -8.27
N VAL A 15 25.65 32.20 -8.33
CA VAL A 15 24.44 32.55 -7.57
C VAL A 15 23.23 31.75 -8.06
N VAL A 16 23.09 31.51 -9.36
CA VAL A 16 21.97 30.74 -9.92
C VAL A 16 21.98 29.29 -9.44
N ILE A 17 23.13 28.61 -9.51
CA ILE A 17 23.21 27.22 -9.03
C ILE A 17 22.99 27.13 -7.51
N ALA A 18 23.41 28.16 -6.75
CA ALA A 18 23.15 28.22 -5.32
C ALA A 18 21.65 28.31 -5.01
N ILE A 19 20.91 29.18 -5.72
CA ILE A 19 19.46 29.32 -5.55
C ILE A 19 18.72 28.03 -5.98
N ILE A 20 19.08 27.43 -7.12
CA ILE A 20 18.51 26.15 -7.57
C ILE A 20 18.79 25.03 -6.55
N GLY A 21 19.98 25.01 -5.95
CA GLY A 21 20.33 24.06 -4.90
C GLY A 21 19.42 24.17 -3.67
N ILE A 22 19.16 25.39 -3.20
CA ILE A 22 18.28 25.62 -2.04
C ILE A 22 16.85 25.20 -2.38
N LEU A 23 16.30 25.65 -3.51
CA LEU A 23 14.92 25.35 -3.91
C LEU A 23 14.70 23.85 -4.17
N SER A 24 15.67 23.17 -4.80
CA SER A 24 15.56 21.73 -5.10
C SER A 24 15.53 20.86 -3.85
N SER A 25 16.23 21.25 -2.77
CA SER A 25 16.22 20.53 -1.50
C SER A 25 14.84 20.48 -0.85
N VAL A 26 14.11 21.61 -0.84
CA VAL A 26 12.76 21.71 -0.26
C VAL A 26 11.75 20.91 -1.08
N VAL A 27 11.84 21.02 -2.41
CA VAL A 27 10.96 20.27 -3.34
C VAL A 27 11.15 18.77 -3.17
N LEU A 28 12.38 18.28 -3.07
CA LEU A 28 12.65 16.85 -2.92
C LEU A 28 12.06 16.26 -1.63
N ALA A 29 12.17 16.99 -0.51
CA ALA A 29 11.57 16.57 0.75
C ALA A 29 10.04 16.44 0.63
N SER A 30 9.38 17.44 0.03
CA SER A 30 7.93 17.42 -0.18
C SER A 30 7.46 16.29 -1.11
N LEU A 31 8.24 15.99 -2.15
CA LEU A 31 7.94 14.94 -3.11
C LEU A 31 8.03 13.55 -2.49
N ASN A 32 9.00 13.30 -1.61
CA ASN A 32 9.13 12.03 -0.92
C ASN A 32 7.91 11.74 -0.04
N THR A 33 7.43 12.73 0.72
CA THR A 33 6.19 12.59 1.52
C THR A 33 4.95 12.43 0.63
N ALA A 34 4.88 13.12 -0.51
CA ALA A 34 3.76 12.96 -1.44
C ALA A 34 3.73 11.56 -2.06
N ARG A 35 4.90 11.01 -2.41
CA ARG A 35 5.03 9.65 -2.94
C ARG A 35 4.60 8.59 -1.92
N SER A 36 5.03 8.70 -0.66
CA SER A 36 4.62 7.73 0.37
C SER A 36 3.10 7.77 0.60
N LYS A 37 2.48 8.95 0.65
CA LYS A 37 1.02 9.08 0.73
C LYS A 37 0.30 8.55 -0.52
N GLY A 38 0.90 8.70 -1.70
CA GLY A 38 0.35 8.14 -2.94
C GLY A 38 0.34 6.62 -2.94
N ASN A 39 1.41 6.00 -2.42
CA ASN A 39 1.47 4.55 -2.22
C ASN A 39 0.43 4.08 -1.20
N ASP A 40 0.26 4.78 -0.08
CA ASP A 40 -0.80 4.46 0.90
C ASP A 40 -2.21 4.53 0.27
N ALA A 41 -2.45 5.50 -0.62
CA ALA A 41 -3.70 5.57 -1.36
C ALA A 41 -3.88 4.38 -2.32
N ALA A 42 -2.80 3.92 -2.96
CA ALA A 42 -2.81 2.71 -3.79
C ALA A 42 -3.08 1.45 -2.97
N ILE A 43 -2.51 1.34 -1.75
CA ILE A 43 -2.82 0.26 -0.81
C ILE A 43 -4.33 0.25 -0.53
N LYS A 44 -4.89 1.38 -0.09
CA LYS A 44 -6.31 1.51 0.24
C LYS A 44 -7.23 1.15 -0.93
N ALA A 45 -6.92 1.64 -2.13
CA ALA A 45 -7.72 1.36 -3.32
C ALA A 45 -7.69 -0.12 -3.73
N ASN A 46 -6.53 -0.78 -3.65
CA ASN A 46 -6.43 -2.21 -3.92
C ASN A 46 -7.09 -3.05 -2.83
N THR A 47 -7.04 -2.63 -1.56
CA THR A 47 -7.79 -3.26 -0.48
C THR A 47 -9.30 -3.21 -0.74
N ASP A 48 -9.82 -2.12 -1.31
CA ASP A 48 -11.24 -2.01 -1.68
C ASP A 48 -11.64 -2.97 -2.83
N SER A 49 -10.72 -3.22 -3.76
CA SER A 49 -10.88 -4.26 -4.77
C SER A 49 -10.98 -5.65 -4.13
N VAL A 50 -10.14 -5.94 -3.12
CA VAL A 50 -10.22 -7.19 -2.36
C VAL A 50 -11.57 -7.32 -1.66
N ALA A 51 -12.09 -6.27 -1.02
CA ALA A 51 -13.40 -6.32 -0.36
C ALA A 51 -14.51 -6.71 -1.35
N SER A 52 -14.51 -6.10 -2.52
CA SER A 52 -15.50 -6.35 -3.56
C SER A 52 -15.42 -7.79 -4.07
N GLN A 53 -14.20 -8.29 -4.33
CA GLN A 53 -13.99 -9.65 -4.81
C GLN A 53 -14.23 -10.71 -3.72
N ALA A 54 -13.99 -10.39 -2.45
CA ALA A 54 -14.30 -11.25 -1.32
C ALA A 54 -15.82 -11.45 -1.19
N ALA A 55 -16.62 -10.40 -1.34
CA ALA A 55 -18.08 -10.50 -1.32
C ALA A 55 -18.60 -11.40 -2.47
N LEU A 56 -18.03 -11.27 -3.68
CA LEU A 56 -18.35 -12.16 -4.80
C LEU A 56 -17.96 -13.61 -4.49
N PHE A 57 -16.73 -13.83 -4.02
CA PHE A 57 -16.23 -15.17 -3.68
C PHE A 57 -17.13 -15.86 -2.65
N TYR A 58 -17.56 -15.14 -1.61
CA TYR A 58 -18.46 -15.65 -0.57
C TYR A 58 -19.79 -16.13 -1.15
N SER A 59 -20.38 -15.34 -2.06
CA SER A 59 -21.63 -15.71 -2.73
C SER A 59 -21.47 -16.91 -3.67
N GLU A 60 -20.32 -17.07 -4.30
CA GLU A 60 -20.03 -18.18 -5.23
C GLU A 60 -19.67 -19.48 -4.51
N ASN A 61 -19.07 -19.38 -3.31
CA ASN A 61 -18.57 -20.52 -2.53
C ASN A 61 -19.50 -20.88 -1.38
N THR A 62 -20.82 -20.92 -1.62
CA THR A 62 -21.82 -21.38 -0.64
C THR A 62 -21.75 -20.67 0.72
N ASN A 63 -21.54 -19.34 0.70
CA ASN A 63 -21.37 -18.51 1.90
C ASN A 63 -20.11 -18.87 2.71
N SER A 64 -18.98 -19.04 2.02
CA SER A 64 -17.70 -19.34 2.64
C SER A 64 -16.54 -18.59 2.00
N TYR A 65 -15.59 -18.13 2.81
CA TYR A 65 -14.29 -17.60 2.36
C TYR A 65 -13.22 -18.69 2.19
N GLY A 66 -13.60 -19.96 2.39
CA GLY A 66 -12.77 -21.14 2.18
C GLY A 66 -12.26 -21.76 3.49
N VAL A 67 -11.12 -22.45 3.42
CA VAL A 67 -10.51 -23.11 4.59
C VAL A 67 -9.81 -22.10 5.51
N ALA A 68 -9.54 -22.51 6.76
CA ALA A 68 -8.81 -21.69 7.71
C ALA A 68 -7.38 -21.41 7.21
N ASN A 69 -7.05 -20.12 7.14
CA ASN A 69 -5.76 -19.56 6.78
C ASN A 69 -5.32 -18.64 7.91
N THR A 70 -4.79 -19.24 8.98
CA THR A 70 -4.44 -18.54 10.22
C THR A 70 -3.17 -19.14 10.83
N GLY A 71 -2.52 -18.40 11.72
CA GLY A 71 -1.32 -18.84 12.44
C GLY A 71 -0.11 -18.96 11.51
N SER A 72 0.76 -19.94 11.76
CA SER A 72 2.02 -20.13 11.00
C SER A 72 1.83 -20.50 9.53
N GLY A 73 0.63 -20.92 9.12
CA GLY A 73 0.28 -21.22 7.73
C GLY A 73 -0.38 -20.07 6.98
N ALA A 74 -0.64 -18.94 7.64
CA ALA A 74 -1.31 -17.80 7.04
C ALA A 74 -0.53 -17.25 5.83
N SER A 75 -1.17 -17.18 4.67
CA SER A 75 -0.57 -16.60 3.46
C SER A 75 -1.60 -15.90 2.57
N CYS A 76 -1.14 -14.92 1.81
CA CYS A 76 -1.94 -14.16 0.85
C CYS A 76 -2.17 -14.87 -0.49
N SER A 77 -1.89 -16.17 -0.55
CA SER A 77 -2.07 -17.02 -1.72
C SER A 77 -2.48 -18.45 -1.33
N ALA A 78 -3.09 -18.61 -0.14
CA ALA A 78 -3.47 -19.92 0.39
C ALA A 78 -4.50 -20.60 -0.52
N ALA A 79 -4.20 -21.83 -0.94
CA ALA A 79 -5.13 -22.64 -1.74
C ALA A 79 -6.44 -22.90 -0.98
N SER A 80 -7.54 -23.06 -1.74
CA SER A 80 -8.88 -23.30 -1.17
C SER A 80 -9.39 -22.18 -0.25
N THR A 81 -8.90 -20.96 -0.44
CA THR A 81 -9.36 -19.74 0.24
C THR A 81 -9.68 -18.65 -0.77
N LEU A 82 -10.31 -17.57 -0.31
CA LEU A 82 -10.52 -16.37 -1.12
C LEU A 82 -9.22 -15.82 -1.73
N PHE A 83 -8.07 -16.07 -1.09
CA PHE A 83 -6.75 -15.59 -1.52
C PHE A 83 -6.16 -16.38 -2.69
N ALA A 84 -6.76 -17.50 -3.07
CA ALA A 84 -6.43 -18.21 -4.30
C ALA A 84 -7.11 -17.61 -5.54
N ASN A 85 -8.07 -16.69 -5.37
CA ASN A 85 -8.69 -15.99 -6.48
C ASN A 85 -7.67 -15.05 -7.16
N THR A 86 -7.49 -15.17 -8.47
CA THR A 86 -6.47 -14.44 -9.22
C THR A 86 -6.60 -12.92 -9.11
N THR A 87 -7.83 -12.39 -9.08
CA THR A 87 -8.07 -10.95 -8.91
C THR A 87 -7.65 -10.49 -7.52
N VAL A 88 -7.95 -11.28 -6.48
CA VAL A 88 -7.51 -11.01 -5.10
C VAL A 88 -5.98 -11.07 -5.00
N THR A 89 -5.36 -12.12 -5.53
CA THR A 89 -3.89 -12.28 -5.49
C THR A 89 -3.18 -11.12 -6.21
N ASN A 90 -3.71 -10.66 -7.36
CA ASN A 90 -3.16 -9.51 -8.09
C ASN A 90 -3.33 -8.19 -7.34
N ALA A 91 -4.48 -8.00 -6.67
CA ALA A 91 -4.70 -6.84 -5.82
C ALA A 91 -3.73 -6.85 -4.63
N ILE A 92 -3.51 -8.01 -4.01
CA ILE A 92 -2.53 -8.15 -2.92
C ILE A 92 -1.10 -7.93 -3.41
N ALA A 93 -0.72 -8.45 -4.57
CA ALA A 93 0.60 -8.17 -5.15
C ALA A 93 0.80 -6.67 -5.43
N SER A 94 -0.27 -5.95 -5.80
CA SER A 94 -0.23 -4.49 -5.98
C SER A 94 -0.10 -3.75 -4.65
N ILE A 95 -0.75 -4.25 -3.59
CA ILE A 95 -0.57 -3.76 -2.21
C ILE A 95 0.88 -3.97 -1.75
N ASP A 96 1.42 -5.17 -1.97
CA ASP A 96 2.80 -5.52 -1.61
C ASP A 96 3.83 -4.68 -2.36
N ALA A 97 3.62 -4.43 -3.65
CA ALA A 97 4.47 -3.52 -4.41
C ALA A 97 4.41 -2.07 -3.87
N ALA A 98 3.24 -1.61 -3.42
CA ALA A 98 3.05 -0.26 -2.92
C ALA A 98 3.60 -0.05 -1.50
N ASN A 99 3.62 -1.10 -0.68
CA ASN A 99 4.10 -1.03 0.71
C ASN A 99 5.63 -0.94 0.83
N GLY A 100 6.38 -1.19 -0.24
CA GLY A 100 7.84 -1.08 -0.27
C GLY A 100 8.58 -2.20 0.47
N ALA A 101 8.12 -3.45 0.34
CA ALA A 101 8.59 -4.63 1.09
C ALA A 101 8.21 -4.64 2.58
N GLY A 102 7.12 -3.93 2.91
CA GLY A 102 6.44 -4.05 4.20
C GLY A 102 5.61 -5.33 4.29
N THR A 103 4.97 -5.53 5.45
CA THR A 103 4.19 -6.75 5.69
C THR A 103 2.77 -6.61 5.13
N VAL A 104 2.30 -7.63 4.40
CA VAL A 104 0.88 -7.89 4.14
C VAL A 104 0.45 -9.14 4.89
N ILE A 105 -0.64 -9.04 5.64
CA ILE A 105 -1.23 -10.13 6.43
C ILE A 105 -2.58 -10.45 5.82
N CYS A 106 -2.78 -11.72 5.49
CA CYS A 106 -4.02 -12.23 4.94
C CYS A 106 -4.45 -13.44 5.74
N THR A 107 -5.65 -13.36 6.31
CA THR A 107 -6.21 -14.44 7.10
C THR A 107 -7.66 -14.68 6.71
N SER A 108 -8.10 -15.93 6.80
CA SER A 108 -9.48 -16.30 6.55
C SER A 108 -9.90 -17.50 7.36
N THR A 109 -11.21 -17.64 7.57
CA THR A 109 -11.90 -18.85 8.00
C THR A 109 -13.02 -19.11 7.00
N SER A 110 -13.96 -20.01 7.32
CA SER A 110 -15.20 -20.12 6.55
C SER A 110 -16.00 -18.81 6.56
N ASP A 111 -16.05 -18.12 7.69
CA ASP A 111 -17.04 -17.06 7.92
C ASP A 111 -16.44 -15.66 7.94
N THR A 112 -15.14 -15.55 8.20
CA THR A 112 -14.46 -14.26 8.38
C THR A 112 -13.17 -14.21 7.57
N TYR A 113 -12.74 -12.99 7.21
CA TYR A 113 -11.43 -12.74 6.65
C TYR A 113 -10.92 -11.38 7.10
N MET A 114 -9.59 -11.23 7.06
CA MET A 114 -8.90 -9.97 7.27
C MET A 114 -7.76 -9.84 6.27
N VAL A 115 -7.58 -8.63 5.75
CA VAL A 115 -6.39 -8.22 5.00
C VAL A 115 -5.85 -6.96 5.65
N ALA A 116 -4.59 -7.00 6.06
CA ALA A 116 -3.89 -5.86 6.60
C ALA A 116 -2.57 -5.62 5.86
N SER A 117 -2.22 -4.37 5.62
CA SER A 117 -0.95 -4.00 5.00
C SER A 117 -0.31 -2.84 5.72
N GLN A 118 1.00 -2.93 5.92
CA GLN A 118 1.80 -1.84 6.48
C GLN A 118 1.75 -0.62 5.56
N LEU A 119 1.52 0.56 6.13
CA LEU A 119 1.58 1.82 5.40
C LEU A 119 3.03 2.27 5.24
N ILE A 120 3.34 2.91 4.11
CA ILE A 120 4.70 3.39 3.83
C ILE A 120 4.91 4.83 4.33
N SER A 121 3.84 5.63 4.46
CA SER A 121 3.99 6.97 5.06
C SER A 121 4.30 6.92 6.55
N ASP A 122 3.92 5.84 7.22
CA ASP A 122 4.24 5.52 8.61
C ASP A 122 4.31 4.01 8.78
N ASN A 123 5.53 3.47 8.85
CA ASN A 123 5.78 2.04 8.95
C ASN A 123 5.35 1.42 10.30
N THR A 124 4.85 2.21 11.25
CA THR A 124 4.27 1.69 12.48
C THR A 124 2.78 1.37 12.33
N LYS A 125 2.17 1.80 11.22
CA LYS A 125 0.73 1.74 11.00
C LYS A 125 0.37 0.74 9.92
N TYR A 126 -0.84 0.20 10.05
CA TYR A 126 -1.40 -0.77 9.12
C TYR A 126 -2.78 -0.32 8.65
N TRP A 127 -3.05 -0.48 7.36
CA TRP A 127 -4.42 -0.40 6.83
C TRP A 127 -5.04 -1.78 6.88
N CYS A 128 -6.14 -1.93 7.61
CA CYS A 128 -6.85 -3.19 7.78
C CYS A 128 -8.24 -3.11 7.16
N LEU A 129 -8.63 -4.20 6.50
CA LEU A 129 -9.97 -4.51 6.01
C LEU A 129 -10.42 -5.86 6.56
N ASP A 130 -11.69 -5.98 6.92
CA ASP A 130 -12.28 -7.27 7.30
C ASP A 130 -13.59 -7.60 6.58
N SER A 131 -14.08 -8.82 6.84
CA SER A 131 -15.33 -9.39 6.32
C SER A 131 -16.61 -8.63 6.67
N THR A 132 -16.59 -7.72 7.66
CA THR A 132 -17.75 -6.86 7.96
C THR A 132 -17.76 -5.59 7.11
N GLY A 133 -16.73 -5.40 6.28
CA GLY A 133 -16.51 -4.19 5.49
C GLY A 133 -15.88 -3.06 6.31
N GLN A 134 -15.45 -3.32 7.54
CA GLN A 134 -14.72 -2.32 8.31
C GLN A 134 -13.34 -2.08 7.69
N LYS A 135 -12.97 -0.81 7.63
CA LYS A 135 -11.69 -0.32 7.14
C LYS A 135 -11.10 0.61 8.19
N LYS A 136 -9.94 0.27 8.74
CA LYS A 136 -9.37 1.00 9.87
C LYS A 136 -7.85 1.03 9.80
N GLU A 137 -7.28 2.14 10.28
CA GLU A 137 -5.85 2.25 10.53
C GLU A 137 -5.53 1.68 11.92
N LEU A 138 -4.60 0.71 11.96
CA LEU A 138 -4.11 0.09 13.19
C LEU A 138 -2.75 0.66 13.56
N SER A 139 -2.46 0.74 14.85
CA SER A 139 -1.19 1.23 15.40
C SER A 139 -0.12 0.14 15.58
N ALA A 140 -0.43 -1.10 15.17
CA ALA A 140 0.47 -2.24 15.23
C ALA A 140 0.04 -3.29 14.20
N ALA A 141 0.95 -4.22 13.89
CA ALA A 141 0.63 -5.37 13.06
C ALA A 141 -0.41 -6.24 13.77
N PRO A 142 -1.54 -6.60 13.12
CA PRO A 142 -2.43 -7.62 13.66
C PRO A 142 -1.74 -8.99 13.68
N ALA A 143 -2.24 -9.92 14.50
CA ALA A 143 -1.71 -11.26 14.54
C ALA A 143 -2.19 -12.06 13.32
N ASN A 144 -1.40 -13.06 12.89
CA ASN A 144 -1.81 -14.01 11.84
C ASN A 144 -2.98 -14.92 12.26
N THR A 145 -3.46 -14.80 13.51
CA THR A 145 -4.67 -15.47 14.01
C THR A 145 -5.89 -14.57 14.02
N ASP A 146 -5.72 -13.27 13.82
CA ASP A 146 -6.82 -12.31 13.78
C ASP A 146 -7.56 -12.49 12.47
N THR A 147 -8.89 -12.48 12.52
CA THR A 147 -9.76 -12.64 11.33
C THR A 147 -10.74 -11.47 11.18
N ALA A 148 -10.53 -10.43 11.95
CA ALA A 148 -11.21 -9.15 11.90
C ALA A 148 -10.22 -8.05 12.32
N CYS A 149 -10.49 -6.79 11.96
CA CYS A 149 -9.60 -5.70 12.32
C CYS A 149 -9.72 -5.37 13.83
N PRO A 150 -8.63 -5.44 14.62
CA PRO A 150 -8.66 -5.13 16.05
C PRO A 150 -8.86 -3.63 16.36
#